data_AF-A0A1A8KQL4-F1
#
_entry.id   AF-A0A1A8KQL4-F1
#
_cell.length_a   1.000
_cell.length_b   1.000
_cell.length_c   1.000
_cell.angle_alpha   90.00
_cell.angle_beta   90.00
_cell.angle_gamma   90.00
#
_symmetry.space_group_name_H-M   'P 1'
#
loop_
_entity.id
_entity.type
_entity.pdbx_description
1 polymer ?
#
loop_
_entity_poly.entity_id
_entity_poly.type
_entity_poly.pdbx_seq_one_letter_code
_entity_poly.pdbx_strand_id
1 'polypeptide(L)' 'KDVDGFHIVNIGKLCLDQRSMVPATPAAVWEIIKRAGIETVGKNVLVAGRSKNVGMPIAMLLHTDRHHERPGGDA' A
#
# COMPACT_ATOMS: atom_id res chain seq x y z
N LYS A 1 -4.96 -17.18 -3.08
CA LYS A 1 -6.39 -17.05 -2.72
C LYS A 1 -6.64 -16.05 -1.59
N ASP A 2 -5.60 -15.50 -0.96
CA ASP A 2 -5.72 -14.40 0.01
C ASP A 2 -6.02 -13.09 -0.72
N VAL A 3 -7.28 -12.88 -1.07
CA VAL A 3 -7.73 -11.69 -1.79
C VAL A 3 -7.80 -10.45 -0.91
N ASP A 4 -7.91 -10.66 0.41
CA ASP A 4 -7.89 -9.59 1.40
C ASP A 4 -6.49 -9.11 1.76
N GLY A 5 -5.44 -9.84 1.35
CA GLY A 5 -4.04 -9.46 1.55
C GLY A 5 -3.55 -9.57 2.99
N PHE A 6 -4.28 -10.23 3.89
CA PHE A 6 -3.94 -10.32 5.31
C PHE A 6 -3.04 -11.49 5.67
N HIS A 7 -2.81 -12.42 4.75
CA HIS A 7 -1.89 -13.52 4.98
C HIS A 7 -0.50 -12.96 5.27
N ILE A 8 0.16 -13.48 6.31
CA ILE A 8 1.44 -12.97 6.82
C ILE A 8 2.51 -12.83 5.73
N VAL A 9 2.48 -13.71 4.72
CA VAL A 9 3.40 -13.67 3.57
C VAL A 9 3.15 -12.43 2.70
N ASN A 10 1.89 -12.04 2.48
CA ASN A 10 1.56 -10.85 1.70
C ASN A 10 1.93 -9.57 2.45
N ILE A 11 1.61 -9.49 3.75
CA ILE A 11 2.03 -8.36 4.59
C ILE A 11 3.56 -8.27 4.68
N GLY A 12 4.26 -9.39 4.88
CA GLY A 12 5.72 -9.42 4.92
C GLY A 12 6.35 -8.94 3.62
N LYS A 13 5.82 -9.39 2.47
CA LYS A 13 6.24 -8.93 1.16
C LYS A 13 5.97 -7.43 0.94
N LEU A 14 4.80 -6.94 1.33
CA LEU A 14 4.47 -5.51 1.30
C LEU A 14 5.47 -4.67 2.10
N CYS A 15 5.83 -5.11 3.31
CA CYS A 15 6.84 -4.42 4.13
C CYS A 15 8.27 -4.46 3.55
N LEU A 16 8.54 -5.37 2.61
CA LEU A 16 9.83 -5.52 1.93
C LEU A 16 9.81 -4.94 0.51
N ASP A 17 8.77 -4.18 0.14
CA ASP A 17 8.55 -3.66 -1.22
C ASP A 17 8.54 -4.73 -2.32
N GLN A 18 8.13 -5.95 -1.94
CA GLN A 18 7.97 -7.07 -2.85
C GLN A 18 6.52 -7.17 -3.33
N ARG A 19 6.36 -7.65 -4.57
CA ARG A 19 5.05 -7.91 -5.16
C ARG A 19 4.20 -8.82 -4.27
N SER A 20 3.02 -8.36 -3.90
CA SER A 20 2.08 -9.07 -3.04
C SER A 20 0.65 -8.57 -3.23
N MET A 21 -0.31 -9.35 -2.71
CA MET A 21 -1.68 -8.86 -2.58
C MET A 21 -1.72 -7.84 -1.45
N VAL A 22 -1.90 -6.57 -1.81
CA VAL A 22 -2.08 -5.47 -0.86
C VAL A 22 -3.48 -5.53 -0.27
N PRO A 23 -3.66 -5.23 1.04
CA PRO A 23 -5.00 -5.24 1.58
C PRO A 23 -5.94 -4.25 0.91
N ALA A 24 -7.19 -4.66 0.73
CA ALA A 24 -8.14 -3.99 -0.15
C ALA A 24 -8.36 -2.50 0.18
N THR A 25 -8.49 -2.15 1.46
CA THR A 25 -8.68 -0.76 1.90
C THR A 25 -7.43 0.11 1.62
N PRO A 26 -6.21 -0.28 2.03
CA PRO A 26 -4.97 0.39 1.63
C PRO A 26 -4.80 0.54 0.11
N ALA A 27 -5.10 -0.51 -0.66
CA ALA A 27 -5.03 -0.47 -2.12
C ALA A 27 -6.01 0.54 -2.71
N ALA A 28 -7.24 0.61 -2.17
CA ALA A 28 -8.23 1.61 -2.59
C ALA A 28 -7.78 3.06 -2.28
N VAL A 29 -7.19 3.30 -1.10
CA VAL A 29 -6.64 4.62 -0.75
C VAL A 29 -5.54 5.03 -1.73
N TRP A 30 -4.62 4.12 -2.04
CA TRP A 30 -3.57 4.36 -3.02
C TRP A 30 -4.12 4.67 -4.41
N GLU A 31 -5.10 3.91 -4.87
CA GLU A 31 -5.72 4.10 -6.18
C GLU A 31 -6.50 5.43 -6.26
N ILE A 32 -7.14 5.88 -5.18
CA ILE A 32 -7.78 7.20 -5.12
C ILE A 32 -6.74 8.32 -5.28
N ILE A 33 -5.62 8.24 -4.56
CA ILE A 33 -4.52 9.22 -4.63
C ILE A 33 -3.95 9.28 -6.06
N LYS A 34 -3.69 8.12 -6.66
CA LYS A 34 -3.20 8.00 -8.05
C LYS A 34 -4.16 8.62 -9.05
N ARG A 35 -5.46 8.29 -8.98
CA ARG A 35 -6.48 8.83 -9.89
C ARG A 35 -6.72 10.32 -9.71
N ALA A 36 -6.48 10.85 -8.51
CA ALA A 36 -6.53 12.28 -8.23
C ALA A 36 -5.30 13.05 -8.76
N GLY A 37 -4.26 12.36 -9.25
CA GLY A 37 -3.02 12.99 -9.72
C GLY A 37 -2.20 13.66 -8.61
N ILE A 38 -2.33 13.19 -7.38
CA ILE A 38 -1.63 13.75 -6.22
C ILE A 38 -0.23 13.13 -6.13
N GLU A 39 0.81 13.97 -6.23
CA GLU A 39 2.19 13.54 -6.01
C GLU A 39 2.46 13.28 -4.52
N THR A 40 2.94 12.08 -4.17
CA THR A 40 3.23 11.67 -2.79
C THR A 40 4.71 11.74 -2.42
N VAL A 41 5.62 11.63 -3.38
CA VAL A 41 7.06 11.61 -3.08
C VAL A 41 7.54 12.94 -2.51
N GLY A 42 8.31 12.84 -1.42
CA GLY A 42 8.83 13.99 -0.69
C GLY A 42 7.76 14.79 0.06
N LYS A 43 6.51 14.31 0.12
CA LYS A 43 5.43 14.95 0.88
C LYS A 43 5.31 14.36 2.27
N ASN A 44 4.83 15.19 3.19
CA ASN A 44 4.46 14.75 4.53
C ASN A 44 3.07 14.12 4.51
N VAL A 45 2.94 12.92 5.07
CA VAL A 45 1.68 12.18 5.19
C VAL A 45 1.45 11.81 6.64
N LEU A 46 0.24 12.03 7.16
CA LEU A 46 -0.18 11.55 8.48
C LEU A 46 -1.18 10.41 8.33
N VAL A 47 -0.83 9.24 8.89
CA VAL A 47 -1.76 8.12 9.02
C VAL A 47 -2.24 8.05 10.47
N ALA A 48 -3.50 8.44 10.71
CA ALA A 48 -4.11 8.39 12.04
C ALA A 48 -4.67 6.98 12.32
N GLY A 49 -3.81 6.08 12.79
CA GLY A 49 -4.17 4.71 13.14
C GLY A 49 -3.08 3.71 12.76
N ARG A 50 -2.98 2.61 13.51
CA ARG A 50 -1.88 1.61 13.39
C ARG A 50 -2.36 0.17 13.29
N SER A 51 -3.60 -0.02 12.84
CA SER A 51 -4.18 -1.36 12.69
C SER A 51 -3.38 -2.17 11.65
N LYS A 52 -3.37 -3.49 11.83
CA LYS A 52 -2.62 -4.40 10.96
C LYS A 52 -3.21 -4.54 9.57
N ASN A 53 -4.51 -4.28 9.43
CA ASN A 53 -5.26 -4.41 8.19
C ASN A 53 -5.42 -3.10 7.39
N VAL A 54 -5.27 -1.93 8.03
CA VAL A 54 -5.51 -0.62 7.38
C VAL A 54 -4.37 0.37 7.61
N GLY A 55 -4.14 0.77 8.86
CA GLY A 55 -3.20 1.86 9.16
C GLY A 55 -1.76 1.54 8.76
N MET A 56 -1.24 0.38 9.18
CA MET A 56 0.14 0.00 8.83
C MET A 56 0.32 -0.19 7.32
N PRO A 57 -0.53 -0.94 6.59
CA PRO A 57 -0.33 -1.08 5.15
C PRO A 57 -0.43 0.25 4.37
N ILE A 58 -1.29 1.20 4.76
CA ILE A 58 -1.33 2.54 4.15
C ILE A 58 0.01 3.26 4.34
N ALA A 59 0.55 3.21 5.57
CA ALA A 59 1.86 3.78 5.85
C ALA A 59 2.97 3.11 5.03
N MET A 60 2.91 1.80 4.83
CA MET A 60 3.87 1.07 3.98
C MET A 60 3.80 1.56 2.52
N LEU A 61 2.61 1.66 1.93
CA LEU A 61 2.46 2.10 0.53
C LEU A 61 2.93 3.54 0.29
N LEU A 62 2.72 4.44 1.25
CA LEU A 62 2.97 5.87 1.07
C LEU A 62 4.40 6.32 1.39
N HIS A 63 5.22 5.49 2.06
CA HIS A 63 6.59 5.87 2.42
C HIS A 63 7.68 5.27 1.53
N THR A 64 7.36 4.28 0.68
CA THR A 64 8.38 3.51 -0.06
C THR A 64 8.71 4.10 -1.43
N ASP A 65 9.78 3.60 -2.06
CA ASP A 65 10.45 4.17 -3.24
C ASP A 65 9.67 4.00 -4.57
N ARG A 66 8.36 4.23 -4.58
CA ARG A 66 7.48 4.15 -5.78
C ARG A 66 7.43 2.79 -6.49
N HIS A 67 7.87 1.70 -5.87
CA HIS A 67 7.76 0.37 -6.48
C HIS A 67 6.31 -0.04 -6.79
N HIS A 68 5.35 0.49 -6.03
CA HIS A 68 3.91 0.30 -6.19
C HIS A 68 3.25 1.22 -7.25
N GLU A 69 4.02 2.10 -7.92
CA GLU A 69 3.53 2.91 -9.06
C GLU A 69 3.65 2.16 -10.40
N ARG A 70 4.30 0.99 -10.44
CA ARG A 70 4.59 0.27 -11.69
C ARG A 70 3.32 -0.35 -12.29
N PRO A 71 3.08 -0.21 -13.61
CA PRO A 71 2.00 -0.91 -14.29
C PRO A 71 2.11 -2.43 -14.07
N GLY A 72 1.11 -3.04 -13.45
CA GLY A 72 1.09 -4.48 -13.15
C GLY A 72 1.71 -4.90 -11.81
N GLY A 73 2.02 -3.95 -10.92
CA GLY A 73 2.50 -4.22 -9.55
C GLY A 73 1.41 -4.74 -8.59
N ASP A 74 0.15 -4.50 -8.91
CA ASP A 74 -1.01 -4.91 -8.11
C ASP A 74 -1.61 -6.19 -8.69
N ALA A 75 -0.95 -7.33 -8.45
CA ALA A 75 -1.59 -8.65 -8.47
C ALA A 75 -0.79 -9.65 -7.63
#